data_AF-A0A660L7V6-F1
#
_entry.id   AF-A0A660L7V6-F1
#
_cell.length_a   1.000
_cell.length_b   1.000
_cell.length_c   1.000
_cell.angle_alpha   90.00
_cell.angle_beta   90.00
_cell.angle_gamma   90.00
#
_symmetry.space_group_name_H-M   'P 1'
#
loop_
_entity.id
_entity.type
_entity.pdbx_description
1 polymer ?
#
loop_
_entity_poly.entity_id
_entity_poly.type
_entity_poly.pdbx_seq_one_letter_code
_entity_poly.pdbx_strand_id
1 'polypeptide(L)'
;MRLPIAVLALLALPASAQAGVVGLEGTQLVYRSDPGEEVKLLSGYNGDGVFFFSGRGVRPGPGCGGTEGDVECPPAGVAGVTLVTGDGNDTVAYFGHLTVTMTLGAGSDRFHGQAQAVVADLGPGNDVGLAETTQASVVGGEGDDQLDLYVEDFHKGPSTLDGGAGDDALSLHHIGAYAALPGGLRPGRAAPVAIVCGPGADRWSAGPYDLPGDGCAPTLTGITTKTVSRPFRDGTRTAPASGSVTLRRLDDWGRGRERIAHGTFPARSGPLRVSLKRTAAGRERLRQRPRLPVAVSIETRSGRERGEVSFNSRMGT
;
A
#
# COMPACT_ATOMS: atom_id res chain seq x y z
N MET A 1 26.64 1.34 65.70
CA MET A 1 26.18 2.18 64.56
C MET A 1 25.04 1.44 63.87
N ARG A 2 23.81 1.95 63.97
CA ARG A 2 22.63 1.42 63.28
C ARG A 2 22.20 2.45 62.23
N LEU A 3 22.26 2.09 60.95
CA LEU A 3 21.80 2.92 59.83
C LEU A 3 20.29 2.70 59.67
N PRO A 4 19.44 3.73 59.63
CA PRO A 4 18.03 3.56 59.29
C PRO A 4 17.89 3.41 57.77
N ILE A 5 17.23 2.34 57.35
CA ILE A 5 16.78 2.13 55.96
C ILE A 5 15.50 2.95 55.81
N ALA A 6 15.58 4.07 55.09
CA ALA A 6 14.42 4.84 54.68
C ALA A 6 13.75 4.13 53.50
N VAL A 7 12.60 3.50 53.75
CA VAL A 7 11.74 2.94 52.70
C VAL A 7 11.00 4.11 52.05
N LEU A 8 11.50 4.54 50.89
CA LEU A 8 10.82 5.53 50.05
C LEU A 8 9.66 4.82 49.32
N ALA A 9 8.46 4.93 49.86
CA ALA A 9 7.25 4.47 49.18
C ALA A 9 6.95 5.44 48.02
N LEU A 10 7.32 5.08 46.79
CA LEU A 10 6.82 5.74 45.60
C LEU A 10 5.31 5.51 45.53
N LEU A 11 4.53 6.54 45.85
CA LEU A 11 3.11 6.61 45.56
C LEU A 11 2.95 6.65 44.04
N ALA A 12 2.53 5.53 43.45
CA ALA A 12 2.04 5.50 42.08
C ALA A 12 0.80 6.39 42.02
N LEU A 13 0.96 7.61 41.52
CA LEU A 13 -0.17 8.45 41.17
C LEU A 13 -1.00 7.69 40.12
N PRO A 14 -2.34 7.67 40.22
CA PRO A 14 -3.18 7.08 39.20
C PRO A 14 -2.81 7.72 37.86
N ALA A 15 -2.51 6.89 36.86
CA ALA A 15 -2.30 7.36 35.50
C ALA A 15 -3.52 8.20 35.12
N SER A 16 -3.29 9.50 34.98
CA SER A 16 -4.29 10.46 34.54
C SER A 16 -4.96 9.90 33.30
N ALA A 17 -6.29 10.01 33.23
CA ALA A 17 -7.06 9.61 32.06
C ALA A 17 -6.43 10.24 30.81
N GLN A 18 -5.89 9.34 30.02
CA GLN A 18 -5.19 9.47 28.75
C GLN A 18 -6.06 10.19 27.72
N ALA A 19 -5.58 11.31 27.16
CA ALA A 19 -6.35 12.16 26.28
C ALA A 19 -5.48 13.02 25.33
N GLY A 20 -5.34 12.65 24.05
CA GLY A 20 -4.69 13.49 23.04
C GLY A 20 -5.30 14.90 22.86
N VAL A 21 -4.51 15.85 22.37
CA VAL A 21 -4.89 17.27 22.20
C VAL A 21 -4.78 17.71 20.74
N VAL A 22 -5.79 18.46 20.25
CA VAL A 22 -5.76 19.12 18.94
C VAL A 22 -5.63 20.62 19.10
N GLY A 23 -4.62 21.25 18.49
CA GLY A 23 -4.47 22.70 18.53
C GLY A 23 -3.93 23.28 17.22
N LEU A 24 -4.09 24.59 17.06
CA LEU A 24 -3.48 25.37 15.98
C LEU A 24 -2.06 25.78 16.38
N GLU A 25 -1.08 25.32 15.61
CA GLU A 25 0.34 25.65 15.74
C GLU A 25 0.82 26.36 14.48
N GLY A 26 0.88 27.69 14.53
CA GLY A 26 1.14 28.51 13.35
C GLY A 26 0.02 28.33 12.33
N THR A 27 0.31 27.71 11.19
CA THR A 27 -0.66 27.40 10.12
C THR A 27 -1.01 25.91 10.05
N GLN A 28 -0.66 25.12 11.06
CA GLN A 28 -0.93 23.67 11.09
C GLN A 28 -1.92 23.35 12.21
N LEU A 29 -2.94 22.54 11.90
CA LEU A 29 -3.71 21.87 12.95
C LEU A 29 -2.95 20.62 13.35
N VAL A 30 -2.63 20.49 14.64
CA VAL A 30 -1.82 19.38 15.12
C VAL A 30 -2.56 18.60 16.20
N TYR A 31 -2.77 17.31 15.94
CA TYR A 31 -3.16 16.33 16.95
C TYR A 31 -1.91 15.64 17.50
N ARG A 32 -1.82 15.53 18.83
CA ARG A 32 -0.84 14.68 19.52
C ARG A 32 -1.54 13.86 20.59
N SER A 33 -1.33 12.55 20.57
CA SER A 33 -1.67 11.65 21.69
C SER A 33 -0.77 11.88 22.91
N ASP A 34 -1.23 11.43 24.07
CA ASP A 34 -0.28 11.19 25.18
C ASP A 34 0.37 9.81 25.01
N PRO A 35 1.54 9.54 25.62
CA PRO A 35 2.23 8.26 25.48
C PRO A 35 1.42 7.05 25.98
N GLY A 36 1.53 5.93 25.26
CA GLY A 36 0.93 4.64 25.58
C GLY A 36 -0.59 4.59 25.33
N GLU A 37 -1.09 5.38 24.40
CA GLU A 37 -2.51 5.46 24.06
C GLU A 37 -2.84 4.72 22.77
N GLU A 38 -3.91 3.93 22.79
CA GLU A 38 -4.55 3.47 21.55
C GLU A 38 -5.45 4.59 21.00
N VAL A 39 -5.03 5.22 19.91
CA VAL A 39 -5.73 6.33 19.26
C VAL A 39 -6.78 5.79 18.29
N LYS A 40 -8.01 6.30 18.40
CA LYS A 40 -9.07 6.14 17.41
C LYS A 40 -9.57 7.51 16.99
N LEU A 41 -9.01 8.03 15.91
CA LEU A 41 -9.21 9.40 15.47
C LEU A 41 -9.82 9.46 14.08
N LEU A 42 -10.96 10.12 13.98
CA LEU A 42 -11.53 10.58 12.73
C LEU A 42 -11.33 12.10 12.65
N SER A 43 -10.71 12.57 11.59
CA SER A 43 -10.52 13.99 11.34
C SER A 43 -10.97 14.35 9.93
N GLY A 44 -11.41 15.59 9.75
CA GLY A 44 -11.80 16.03 8.42
C GLY A 44 -12.21 17.47 8.34
N TYR A 45 -12.64 17.85 7.14
CA TYR A 45 -13.17 19.17 6.83
C TYR A 45 -14.62 19.02 6.39
N ASN A 46 -15.55 19.60 7.15
CA ASN A 46 -16.97 19.52 6.79
C ASN A 46 -17.37 20.59 5.76
N GLY A 47 -18.53 20.40 5.13
CA GLY A 47 -19.07 21.36 4.15
C GLY A 47 -19.40 22.74 4.73
N ASP A 48 -19.50 22.85 6.06
CA ASP A 48 -19.77 24.09 6.79
C ASP A 48 -18.48 24.91 7.04
N GLY A 49 -17.35 24.42 6.56
CA GLY A 49 -16.08 25.12 6.59
C GLY A 49 -15.31 24.99 7.89
N VAL A 50 -15.57 23.95 8.68
CA VAL A 50 -14.91 23.70 9.97
C VAL A 50 -14.07 22.42 9.88
N PHE A 51 -12.89 22.46 10.49
CA PHE A 51 -12.12 21.24 10.75
C PHE A 51 -12.66 20.56 12.00
N PHE A 52 -12.97 19.28 11.92
CA PHE A 52 -13.44 18.50 13.05
C PHE A 52 -12.48 17.35 13.34
N PHE A 53 -12.37 17.01 14.62
CA PHE A 53 -11.61 15.90 15.14
C PHE A 53 -12.47 15.17 16.17
N SER A 54 -12.78 13.90 15.89
CA SER A 54 -13.59 13.06 16.75
C SER A 54 -12.83 11.80 17.11
N GLY A 55 -12.83 11.46 18.39
CA GLY A 55 -12.11 10.30 18.90
C GLY A 55 -12.14 10.27 20.42
N ARG A 56 -12.07 9.09 21.02
CA ARG A 56 -12.08 8.99 22.48
C ARG A 56 -10.87 9.74 23.07
N GLY A 57 -11.09 10.57 24.08
CA GLY A 57 -10.02 11.30 24.77
C GLY A 57 -9.47 12.50 23.97
N VAL A 58 -9.98 12.81 22.78
CA VAL A 58 -9.51 13.98 22.02
C VAL A 58 -9.98 15.27 22.70
N ARG A 59 -9.07 16.21 23.00
CA ARG A 59 -9.39 17.47 23.69
C ARG A 59 -9.04 18.70 22.87
N PRO A 60 -9.77 19.81 23.01
CA PRO A 60 -9.42 21.05 22.36
C PRO A 60 -8.19 21.68 23.02
N GLY A 61 -7.22 22.03 22.19
CA GLY A 61 -6.05 22.83 22.52
C GLY A 61 -6.19 24.27 22.01
N PRO A 62 -5.07 25.03 21.99
CA PRO A 62 -5.08 26.43 21.55
C PRO A 62 -5.68 26.61 20.15
N GLY A 63 -6.58 27.57 20.00
CA GLY A 63 -7.20 27.91 18.70
C GLY A 63 -8.36 27.00 18.27
N CYS A 64 -8.64 25.92 19.02
CA CYS A 64 -9.78 25.04 18.78
C CYS A 64 -10.79 25.14 19.94
N GLY A 65 -12.02 24.71 19.69
CA GLY A 65 -13.12 24.62 20.66
C GLY A 65 -13.80 23.25 20.61
N GLY A 66 -14.93 23.12 21.30
CA GLY A 66 -15.70 21.88 21.37
C GLY A 66 -15.61 21.18 22.73
N THR A 67 -15.90 19.88 22.74
CA THR A 67 -15.94 19.02 23.92
C THR A 67 -14.95 17.86 23.80
N GLU A 68 -14.66 17.17 24.89
CA GLU A 68 -13.88 15.94 24.80
C GLU A 68 -14.55 14.96 23.82
N GLY A 69 -13.76 14.50 22.86
CA GLY A 69 -14.14 13.60 21.78
C GLY A 69 -14.83 14.24 20.57
N ASP A 70 -15.02 15.56 20.60
CA ASP A 70 -15.57 16.32 19.48
C ASP A 70 -14.99 17.74 19.48
N VAL A 71 -13.89 17.92 18.74
CA VAL A 71 -13.11 19.15 18.69
C VAL A 71 -13.25 19.81 17.33
N GLU A 72 -13.55 21.10 17.34
CA GLU A 72 -13.71 21.93 16.16
C GLU A 72 -12.62 23.00 16.10
N CYS A 73 -12.03 23.19 14.92
CA CYS A 73 -11.00 24.20 14.68
C CYS A 73 -11.38 25.10 13.49
N PRO A 74 -11.15 26.43 13.59
CA PRO A 74 -11.48 27.36 12.52
C PRO A 74 -10.58 27.13 11.30
N PRO A 75 -11.08 27.34 10.07
CA PRO A 75 -10.31 27.08 8.86
C PRO A 75 -9.32 28.20 8.51
N ALA A 76 -9.55 29.40 9.04
CA ALA A 76 -8.83 30.60 8.64
C ALA A 76 -7.35 30.49 9.02
N GLY A 77 -6.47 30.55 8.03
CA GLY A 77 -5.02 30.49 8.22
C GLY A 77 -4.46 29.06 8.35
N VAL A 78 -5.29 28.02 8.22
CA VAL A 78 -4.82 26.63 8.22
C VAL A 78 -4.32 26.24 6.82
N ALA A 79 -3.09 25.73 6.77
CA ALA A 79 -2.41 25.28 5.55
C ALA A 79 -2.18 23.76 5.52
N GLY A 80 -2.30 23.07 6.65
CA GLY A 80 -2.15 21.62 6.73
C GLY A 80 -2.61 21.04 8.05
N VAL A 81 -2.62 19.71 8.10
CA VAL A 81 -2.97 18.92 9.29
C VAL A 81 -1.82 17.97 9.60
N THR A 82 -1.45 17.85 10.87
CA THR A 82 -0.45 16.91 11.38
C THR A 82 -1.07 16.03 12.45
N LEU A 83 -0.93 14.71 12.32
CA LEU A 83 -1.44 13.72 13.26
C LEU A 83 -0.26 12.92 13.81
N VAL A 84 -0.09 12.89 15.14
CA VAL A 84 0.96 12.13 15.82
C VAL A 84 0.31 11.25 16.89
N THR A 85 0.43 9.91 16.77
CA THR A 85 -0.27 8.96 17.66
C THR A 85 0.65 8.16 18.59
N GLY A 86 1.94 8.03 18.26
CA GLY A 86 2.95 7.59 19.23
C GLY A 86 3.12 6.07 19.28
N ASP A 87 2.90 5.46 20.44
CA ASP A 87 2.96 4.01 20.60
C ASP A 87 1.57 3.44 20.91
N GLY A 88 1.19 2.36 20.26
CA GLY A 88 -0.18 1.83 20.32
C GLY A 88 -0.58 1.15 19.03
N ASN A 89 -1.76 0.54 19.00
CA ASN A 89 -2.35 0.04 17.75
C ASN A 89 -3.41 1.03 17.30
N ASP A 90 -2.98 2.06 16.59
CA ASP A 90 -3.77 3.23 16.31
C ASP A 90 -4.67 3.04 15.08
N THR A 91 -5.72 3.84 15.01
CA THR A 91 -6.59 3.92 13.85
C THR A 91 -6.91 5.38 13.59
N VAL A 92 -6.36 5.93 12.52
CA VAL A 92 -6.55 7.33 12.14
C VAL A 92 -7.18 7.46 10.76
N ALA A 93 -8.05 8.43 10.59
CA ALA A 93 -8.56 8.81 9.29
C ALA A 93 -8.58 10.32 9.14
N TYR A 94 -8.23 10.80 7.95
CA TYR A 94 -8.33 12.20 7.56
C TYR A 94 -9.09 12.34 6.24
N PHE A 95 -10.14 13.14 6.23
CA PHE A 95 -10.93 13.45 5.05
C PHE A 95 -10.97 14.97 4.83
N GLY A 96 -10.12 15.49 3.96
CA GLY A 96 -10.05 16.92 3.71
C GLY A 96 -9.36 17.30 2.42
N HIS A 97 -9.22 18.60 2.19
CA HIS A 97 -8.60 19.14 0.98
C HIS A 97 -7.18 19.68 1.22
N LEU A 98 -6.70 19.69 2.46
CA LEU A 98 -5.36 20.15 2.78
C LEU A 98 -4.35 19.00 2.69
N THR A 99 -3.07 19.33 2.81
CA THR A 99 -2.03 18.32 3.05
C THR A 99 -2.19 17.77 4.46
N VAL A 100 -2.10 16.45 4.60
CA VAL A 100 -2.03 15.76 5.89
C VAL A 100 -0.67 15.10 6.05
N THR A 101 -0.07 15.27 7.22
CA THR A 101 1.13 14.55 7.67
C THR A 101 0.76 13.65 8.84
N MET A 102 1.10 12.37 8.78
CA MET A 102 0.80 11.36 9.80
C MET A 102 2.09 10.70 10.26
N THR A 103 2.27 10.60 11.57
CA THR A 103 3.35 9.83 12.19
C THR A 103 2.71 8.94 13.24
N LEU A 104 2.60 7.64 12.95
CA LEU A 104 1.80 6.74 13.77
C LEU A 104 2.65 6.11 14.87
N GLY A 105 3.85 5.66 14.53
CA GLY A 105 4.88 5.27 15.47
C GLY A 105 4.89 3.77 15.72
N ALA A 106 4.94 3.31 16.96
CA ALA A 106 5.16 1.88 17.22
C ALA A 106 3.85 1.13 17.51
N GLY A 107 3.59 0.08 16.75
CA GLY A 107 2.46 -0.83 16.91
C GLY A 107 1.75 -1.06 15.59
N SER A 108 0.69 -1.88 15.57
CA SER A 108 0.00 -2.28 14.33
C SER A 108 -1.14 -1.33 14.01
N ASP A 109 -0.83 -0.33 13.20
CA ASP A 109 -1.65 0.84 12.95
C ASP A 109 -2.53 0.70 11.71
N ARG A 110 -3.55 1.55 11.65
CA ARG A 110 -4.44 1.70 10.51
C ARG A 110 -4.57 3.16 10.15
N PHE A 111 -4.39 3.49 8.87
CA PHE A 111 -4.66 4.85 8.40
C PHE A 111 -5.51 4.89 7.13
N HIS A 112 -6.32 5.94 7.04
CA HIS A 112 -7.01 6.34 5.81
C HIS A 112 -6.83 7.84 5.57
N GLY A 113 -5.99 8.21 4.62
CA GLY A 113 -5.77 9.61 4.24
C GLY A 113 -6.41 9.93 2.90
N GLN A 114 -7.48 10.72 2.91
CA GLN A 114 -8.05 11.35 1.72
C GLN A 114 -7.78 12.86 1.75
N ALA A 115 -6.83 13.30 0.93
CA ALA A 115 -6.22 14.64 1.03
C ALA A 115 -5.69 15.14 -0.31
N GLN A 116 -5.43 16.44 -0.43
CA GLN A 116 -4.69 16.95 -1.60
C GLN A 116 -3.30 16.30 -1.68
N ALA A 117 -2.62 16.19 -0.54
CA ALA A 117 -1.39 15.43 -0.38
C ALA A 117 -1.40 14.65 0.94
N VAL A 118 -0.86 13.42 0.91
CA VAL A 118 -0.71 12.55 2.08
C VAL A 118 0.78 12.30 2.31
N VAL A 119 1.27 12.63 3.49
CA VAL A 119 2.59 12.21 3.97
C VAL A 119 2.35 11.32 5.18
N ALA A 120 2.82 10.08 5.17
CA ALA A 120 2.62 9.15 6.27
C ALA A 120 3.89 8.35 6.55
N ASP A 121 4.23 8.25 7.84
CA ASP A 121 5.26 7.38 8.41
C ASP A 121 4.55 6.53 9.46
N LEU A 122 4.40 5.23 9.16
CA LEU A 122 3.62 4.34 10.02
C LEU A 122 4.47 3.82 11.18
N GLY A 123 5.76 3.55 10.94
CA GLY A 123 6.73 3.21 11.96
C GLY A 123 6.86 1.70 12.14
N PRO A 124 7.36 1.19 13.28
CA PRO A 124 7.50 -0.24 13.47
C PRO A 124 6.18 -0.91 13.86
N GLY A 125 5.73 -1.88 13.08
CA GLY A 125 4.55 -2.68 13.31
C GLY A 125 4.03 -3.32 12.01
N ASN A 126 2.91 -4.02 12.09
CA ASN A 126 2.26 -4.56 10.90
C ASN A 126 1.07 -3.66 10.55
N ASP A 127 1.29 -2.73 9.64
CA ASP A 127 0.38 -1.61 9.41
C ASP A 127 -0.50 -1.82 8.19
N VAL A 128 -1.64 -1.12 8.19
CA VAL A 128 -2.56 -1.10 7.05
C VAL A 128 -2.88 0.33 6.66
N GLY A 129 -2.56 0.69 5.44
CA GLY A 129 -2.65 2.06 4.94
C GLY A 129 -3.47 2.21 3.67
N LEU A 130 -4.32 3.23 3.64
CA LEU A 130 -5.01 3.68 2.44
C LEU A 130 -4.78 5.17 2.22
N ALA A 131 -4.17 5.55 1.10
CA ALA A 131 -4.00 6.95 0.70
C ALA A 131 -4.75 7.24 -0.60
N GLU A 132 -5.70 8.17 -0.58
CA GLU A 132 -6.45 8.67 -1.74
C GLU A 132 -6.09 10.14 -1.97
N THR A 133 -5.29 10.43 -2.99
CA THR A 133 -4.66 11.75 -3.07
C THR A 133 -4.20 12.14 -4.47
N THR A 134 -3.77 13.39 -4.61
CA THR A 134 -2.97 13.78 -5.77
C THR A 134 -1.49 13.48 -5.53
N GLN A 135 -0.96 13.70 -4.33
CA GLN A 135 0.46 13.48 -4.06
C GLN A 135 0.66 12.67 -2.79
N ALA A 136 1.50 11.63 -2.83
CA ALA A 136 1.74 10.77 -1.67
C ALA A 136 3.22 10.60 -1.34
N SER A 137 3.55 10.55 -0.06
CA SER A 137 4.81 10.00 0.45
C SER A 137 4.46 9.12 1.64
N VAL A 138 4.32 7.82 1.41
CA VAL A 138 3.97 6.85 2.45
C VAL A 138 5.15 5.92 2.70
N VAL A 139 5.51 5.76 3.97
CA VAL A 139 6.53 4.83 4.45
C VAL A 139 5.86 3.90 5.46
N GLY A 140 5.90 2.59 5.21
CA GLY A 140 5.43 1.55 6.13
C GLY A 140 6.30 1.53 7.38
N GLY A 141 7.48 0.93 7.30
CA GLY A 141 8.46 1.01 8.37
C GLY A 141 9.10 -0.35 8.63
N GLU A 142 9.11 -0.82 9.88
CA GLU A 142 9.56 -2.19 10.18
C GLU A 142 8.35 -3.08 10.47
N GLY A 143 8.13 -4.14 9.70
CA GLY A 143 7.08 -5.13 9.90
C GLY A 143 6.40 -5.48 8.59
N ASP A 144 5.37 -6.32 8.64
CA ASP A 144 4.70 -6.79 7.43
C ASP A 144 3.51 -5.85 7.09
N ASP A 145 3.73 -4.88 6.21
CA ASP A 145 2.77 -3.80 5.95
C ASP A 145 1.86 -4.08 4.75
N GLN A 146 0.65 -3.50 4.76
CA GLN A 146 -0.25 -3.49 3.61
C GLN A 146 -0.63 -2.05 3.25
N LEU A 147 -0.14 -1.56 2.11
CA LEU A 147 -0.30 -0.17 1.69
C LEU A 147 -0.97 -0.07 0.32
N ASP A 148 -2.14 0.56 0.29
CA ASP A 148 -2.88 0.85 -0.94
C ASP A 148 -2.86 2.36 -1.23
N LEU A 149 -2.28 2.73 -2.37
CA LEU A 149 -2.16 4.10 -2.83
C LEU A 149 -3.02 4.34 -4.07
N TYR A 150 -3.95 5.28 -3.98
CA TYR A 150 -4.83 5.74 -5.04
C TYR A 150 -4.44 7.18 -5.42
N VAL A 151 -3.75 7.33 -6.55
CA VAL A 151 -3.29 8.64 -7.06
C VAL A 151 -4.07 9.10 -8.27
N GLU A 152 -4.46 10.38 -8.27
CA GLU A 152 -5.10 10.97 -9.44
C GLU A 152 -4.14 11.07 -10.64
N ASP A 153 -4.66 10.80 -11.85
CA ASP A 153 -3.89 10.78 -13.11
C ASP A 153 -3.16 12.10 -13.43
N PHE A 154 -3.59 13.22 -12.87
CA PHE A 154 -3.07 14.57 -13.15
C PHE A 154 -2.22 15.17 -12.04
N HIS A 155 -1.72 14.32 -11.13
CA HIS A 155 -0.93 14.84 -10.04
C HIS A 155 0.35 15.54 -10.48
N LYS A 156 0.67 16.61 -9.75
CA LYS A 156 1.83 17.47 -9.99
C LYS A 156 2.84 17.26 -8.86
N GLY A 157 3.61 16.19 -8.93
CA GLY A 157 4.68 15.97 -7.96
C GLY A 157 5.14 14.52 -7.94
N PRO A 158 6.37 14.24 -7.49
CA PRO A 158 6.77 12.87 -7.23
C PRO A 158 5.90 12.30 -6.11
N SER A 159 5.46 11.06 -6.27
CA SER A 159 4.87 10.27 -5.18
C SER A 159 5.79 9.09 -4.85
N THR A 160 5.84 8.73 -3.58
CA THR A 160 6.61 7.59 -3.07
C THR A 160 5.73 6.67 -2.24
N LEU A 161 5.92 5.36 -2.45
CA LEU A 161 5.33 4.30 -1.64
C LEU A 161 6.47 3.37 -1.22
N ASP A 162 6.88 3.45 0.03
CA ASP A 162 7.97 2.68 0.61
C ASP A 162 7.42 1.69 1.63
N GLY A 163 7.64 0.40 1.41
CA GLY A 163 7.26 -0.63 2.38
C GLY A 163 8.14 -0.63 3.64
N GLY A 164 9.43 -0.32 3.49
CA GLY A 164 10.39 -0.49 4.56
C GLY A 164 10.89 -1.94 4.69
N ALA A 165 11.17 -2.40 5.90
CA ALA A 165 11.69 -3.74 6.17
C ALA A 165 10.59 -4.68 6.65
N GLY A 166 10.50 -5.88 6.07
CA GLY A 166 9.45 -6.85 6.36
C GLY A 166 8.91 -7.47 5.07
N ASP A 167 7.86 -8.29 5.13
CA ASP A 167 7.24 -8.87 3.92
C ASP A 167 6.00 -8.07 3.51
N ASP A 168 6.20 -6.97 2.78
CA ASP A 168 5.14 -5.98 2.52
C ASP A 168 4.20 -6.32 1.35
N ALA A 169 3.04 -5.68 1.33
CA ALA A 169 2.05 -5.71 0.25
C ALA A 169 1.70 -4.29 -0.22
N LEU A 170 2.23 -3.88 -1.36
CA LEU A 170 2.12 -2.53 -1.91
C LEU A 170 1.24 -2.50 -3.17
N SER A 171 0.12 -1.79 -3.16
CA SER A 171 -0.72 -1.60 -4.34
C SER A 171 -0.78 -0.15 -4.76
N LEU A 172 -0.58 0.10 -6.05
CA LEU A 172 -0.73 1.41 -6.66
C LEU A 172 -1.84 1.39 -7.69
N HIS A 173 -2.83 2.25 -7.46
CA HIS A 173 -3.99 2.48 -8.30
C HIS A 173 -3.95 3.90 -8.83
N HIS A 174 -3.99 4.04 -10.15
CA HIS A 174 -4.25 5.34 -10.77
C HIS A 174 -5.76 5.51 -10.89
N ILE A 175 -6.29 6.65 -10.45
CA ILE A 175 -7.71 7.01 -10.56
C ILE A 175 -7.86 8.19 -11.53
N GLY A 176 -8.80 8.08 -12.46
CA GLY A 176 -9.08 9.13 -13.44
C GLY A 176 -9.46 8.60 -14.81
N ALA A 177 -9.74 9.53 -15.74
CA ALA A 177 -10.19 9.21 -17.09
C ALA A 177 -9.17 8.42 -17.92
N TYR A 178 -7.89 8.37 -17.50
CA TYR A 178 -6.81 7.73 -18.24
C TYR A 178 -6.35 6.41 -17.60
N ALA A 179 -6.77 6.13 -16.37
CA ALA A 179 -6.55 4.86 -15.69
C ALA A 179 -7.09 3.63 -16.47
N ALA A 180 -8.13 3.82 -17.29
CA ALA A 180 -8.84 2.73 -17.98
C ALA A 180 -8.37 2.44 -19.42
N LEU A 181 -7.40 3.18 -19.97
CA LEU A 181 -7.04 3.01 -21.39
C LEU A 181 -6.14 1.77 -21.62
N PRO A 182 -6.64 0.75 -22.37
CA PRO A 182 -5.82 -0.40 -22.72
C PRO A 182 -4.68 0.03 -23.64
N GLY A 183 -3.44 -0.19 -23.22
CA GLY A 183 -2.25 0.12 -24.03
C GLY A 183 -1.45 1.35 -23.62
N GLY A 184 -1.80 2.01 -22.51
CA GLY A 184 -0.87 2.86 -21.78
C GLY A 184 -0.47 4.20 -22.41
N LEU A 185 -0.99 4.57 -23.57
CA LEU A 185 -0.70 5.86 -24.17
C LEU A 185 -1.44 6.97 -23.40
N ARG A 186 -0.73 7.63 -22.47
CA ARG A 186 -1.18 8.85 -21.78
C ARG A 186 -0.76 10.10 -22.58
N PRO A 187 -1.69 10.93 -23.07
CA PRO A 187 -1.39 12.31 -23.44
C PRO A 187 -1.27 13.13 -22.14
N GLY A 188 -0.05 13.43 -21.73
CA GLY A 188 0.26 14.09 -20.46
C GLY A 188 1.00 13.15 -19.51
N ARG A 189 2.23 13.51 -19.12
CA ARG A 189 3.03 12.74 -18.16
C ARG A 189 2.43 12.93 -16.77
N ALA A 190 1.62 11.99 -16.30
CA ALA A 190 1.52 11.78 -14.87
C ALA A 190 2.94 11.57 -14.33
N ALA A 191 3.24 12.16 -13.17
CA ALA A 191 4.52 11.89 -12.54
C ALA A 191 4.58 10.39 -12.18
N PRO A 192 5.74 9.73 -12.38
CA PRO A 192 5.88 8.36 -11.93
C PRO A 192 5.80 8.30 -10.40
N VAL A 193 5.16 7.27 -9.88
CA VAL A 193 5.28 6.92 -8.47
C VAL A 193 6.51 6.02 -8.32
N ALA A 194 7.39 6.38 -7.40
CA ALA A 194 8.49 5.52 -7.00
C ALA A 194 8.00 4.54 -5.94
N ILE A 195 8.12 3.25 -6.22
CA ILE A 195 7.80 2.20 -5.26
C ILE A 195 9.11 1.71 -4.69
N VAL A 196 9.31 1.78 -3.38
CA VAL A 196 10.49 1.26 -2.70
C VAL A 196 10.04 0.04 -1.91
N CYS A 197 10.73 -1.07 -2.09
CA CYS A 197 10.46 -2.27 -1.33
C CYS A 197 11.78 -2.57 -0.64
N GLY A 198 11.82 -2.51 0.69
CA GLY A 198 13.08 -2.52 1.41
C GLY A 198 13.56 -3.95 1.68
N PRO A 199 14.17 -4.20 2.86
CA PRO A 199 14.60 -5.55 3.23
C PRO A 199 13.42 -6.50 3.48
N GLY A 200 13.13 -7.39 2.53
CA GLY A 200 12.23 -8.53 2.74
C GLY A 200 11.65 -9.11 1.46
N ALA A 201 10.55 -9.86 1.56
CA ALA A 201 9.90 -10.54 0.43
C ALA A 201 8.64 -9.81 -0.05
N ASP A 202 8.79 -8.52 -0.34
CA ASP A 202 7.70 -7.61 -0.69
C ASP A 202 6.97 -8.01 -1.98
N ARG A 203 5.66 -7.82 -1.94
CA ARG A 203 4.73 -7.97 -3.05
C ARG A 203 4.26 -6.60 -3.46
N TRP A 204 4.31 -6.31 -4.76
CA TRP A 204 3.77 -5.06 -5.26
C TRP A 204 2.95 -5.23 -6.54
N SER A 205 1.99 -4.34 -6.74
CA SER A 205 1.15 -4.26 -7.93
C SER A 205 1.01 -2.81 -8.36
N ALA A 206 1.42 -2.49 -9.58
CA ALA A 206 1.34 -1.14 -10.12
C ALA A 206 1.05 -1.12 -11.62
N GLY A 207 0.81 0.07 -12.17
CA GLY A 207 0.64 0.28 -13.60
C GLY A 207 1.94 0.06 -14.38
N PRO A 208 1.85 -0.12 -15.72
CA PRO A 208 3.00 -0.44 -16.58
C PRO A 208 4.07 0.65 -16.69
N TYR A 209 3.85 1.83 -16.10
CA TYR A 209 4.78 2.98 -16.11
C TYR A 209 5.33 3.33 -14.73
N ASP A 210 4.80 2.72 -13.68
CA ASP A 210 5.30 2.94 -12.33
C ASP A 210 6.66 2.24 -12.21
N LEU A 211 7.59 2.90 -11.53
CA LEU A 211 8.97 2.46 -11.46
C LEU A 211 9.16 1.75 -10.12
N PRO A 212 9.25 0.40 -10.10
CA PRO A 212 9.80 -0.27 -8.94
C PRO A 212 11.24 0.20 -8.75
N GLY A 213 11.51 0.71 -7.57
CA GLY A 213 12.79 1.15 -7.07
C GLY A 213 13.64 -0.03 -6.59
N ASP A 214 14.73 0.31 -5.91
CA ASP A 214 15.65 -0.67 -5.37
C ASP A 214 14.99 -1.53 -4.28
N GLY A 215 15.42 -2.78 -4.16
CA GLY A 215 14.92 -3.74 -3.16
C GLY A 215 13.57 -4.39 -3.49
N CYS A 216 12.75 -3.74 -4.34
CA CYS A 216 11.62 -4.41 -4.98
C CYS A 216 12.08 -5.65 -5.70
N ALA A 217 11.77 -6.82 -5.12
CA ALA A 217 11.77 -8.06 -5.85
C ALA A 217 11.00 -7.74 -7.14
N PRO A 218 11.63 -7.84 -8.32
CA PRO A 218 10.97 -7.42 -9.54
C PRO A 218 9.67 -8.22 -9.57
N THR A 219 8.52 -7.53 -9.60
CA THR A 219 7.27 -8.11 -10.09
C THR A 219 7.69 -8.96 -11.25
N LEU A 220 7.38 -10.26 -11.22
CA LEU A 220 7.81 -11.25 -12.18
C LEU A 220 7.53 -10.77 -13.61
N THR A 221 8.43 -9.95 -14.14
CA THR A 221 8.40 -9.34 -15.44
C THR A 221 9.29 -10.24 -16.25
N GLY A 222 8.66 -10.99 -17.16
CA GLY A 222 9.30 -12.16 -17.75
C GLY A 222 8.76 -13.50 -17.27
N ILE A 223 7.50 -13.58 -16.79
CA ILE A 223 6.66 -14.76 -17.08
C ILE A 223 6.42 -14.81 -18.59
N THR A 224 7.49 -15.16 -19.29
CA THR A 224 7.41 -15.81 -20.59
C THR A 224 7.11 -17.28 -20.33
N THR A 225 6.68 -18.00 -21.36
CA THR A 225 6.49 -19.46 -21.35
C THR A 225 7.73 -20.26 -20.95
N LYS A 226 8.84 -19.60 -20.64
CA LYS A 226 10.09 -20.20 -20.19
C LYS A 226 10.22 -20.30 -18.69
N THR A 227 9.28 -19.81 -17.87
CA THR A 227 9.51 -19.50 -16.46
C THR A 227 8.42 -19.99 -15.47
N VAL A 228 7.85 -21.20 -15.53
CA VAL A 228 6.85 -21.66 -14.52
C VAL A 228 7.24 -23.00 -13.86
N SER A 229 6.76 -23.30 -12.63
CA SER A 229 7.50 -24.05 -11.60
C SER A 229 7.01 -24.19 -10.12
N ARG A 230 6.13 -23.40 -9.49
CA ARG A 230 5.82 -23.43 -8.01
C ARG A 230 6.40 -24.54 -7.08
N PRO A 231 7.34 -24.21 -6.19
CA PRO A 231 6.97 -23.59 -4.94
C PRO A 231 7.62 -22.21 -4.94
N PHE A 232 6.89 -21.19 -5.37
CA PHE A 232 7.39 -19.81 -5.34
C PHE A 232 6.42 -19.07 -4.43
N ARG A 233 6.71 -19.13 -3.13
CA ARG A 233 6.45 -17.95 -2.31
C ARG A 233 7.49 -16.93 -2.75
N ASP A 234 7.11 -15.66 -2.76
CA ASP A 234 8.03 -14.57 -3.06
C ASP A 234 9.35 -14.78 -2.27
N GLY A 235 10.48 -14.65 -2.96
CA GLY A 235 11.81 -15.04 -2.46
C GLY A 235 12.16 -16.53 -2.64
N THR A 236 13.10 -16.83 -3.55
CA THR A 236 13.90 -18.08 -3.65
C THR A 236 13.34 -19.42 -3.12
N ARG A 237 13.14 -20.39 -4.03
CA ARG A 237 12.73 -21.77 -3.67
C ARG A 237 13.71 -22.49 -2.75
N THR A 238 13.21 -23.02 -1.64
CA THR A 238 13.97 -23.87 -0.71
C THR A 238 13.90 -25.38 -1.03
N ALA A 239 13.00 -25.85 -1.90
CA ALA A 239 12.85 -27.28 -2.25
C ALA A 239 12.31 -27.56 -3.69
N PRO A 240 12.45 -28.79 -4.23
CA PRO A 240 11.91 -29.19 -5.54
C PRO A 240 10.37 -29.29 -5.58
N ALA A 241 9.74 -29.06 -6.75
CA ALA A 241 8.30 -29.26 -6.95
C ALA A 241 7.88 -29.58 -8.39
N SER A 242 6.57 -29.82 -8.57
CA SER A 242 5.95 -30.12 -9.86
C SER A 242 4.55 -29.50 -9.98
N GLY A 243 4.13 -29.13 -11.19
CA GLY A 243 2.86 -28.43 -11.40
C GLY A 243 2.52 -28.21 -12.87
N SER A 244 1.52 -27.35 -13.13
CA SER A 244 1.06 -27.02 -14.48
C SER A 244 0.83 -25.52 -14.69
N VAL A 245 0.83 -25.09 -15.95
CA VAL A 245 0.55 -23.72 -16.40
C VAL A 245 -0.49 -23.77 -17.47
N THR A 246 -1.45 -22.86 -17.42
CA THR A 246 -2.41 -22.67 -18.49
C THR A 246 -2.49 -21.19 -18.85
N LEU A 247 -2.33 -20.89 -20.14
CA LEU A 247 -2.61 -19.57 -20.71
C LEU A 247 -4.00 -19.57 -21.31
N ARG A 248 -4.83 -18.59 -20.95
CA ARG A 248 -6.17 -18.41 -21.49
C ARG A 248 -6.33 -17.01 -22.06
N ARG A 249 -7.00 -16.90 -23.21
CA ARG A 249 -7.39 -15.61 -23.78
C ARG A 249 -8.45 -14.96 -22.89
N LEU A 250 -8.27 -13.68 -22.62
CA LEU A 250 -9.29 -12.84 -22.00
C LEU A 250 -10.32 -12.42 -23.05
N ASP A 251 -11.61 -12.49 -22.71
CA ASP A 251 -12.64 -11.78 -23.47
C ASP A 251 -12.64 -10.29 -23.11
N ASP A 252 -13.50 -9.50 -23.76
CA ASP A 252 -13.61 -8.05 -23.51
C ASP A 252 -14.04 -7.71 -22.07
N TRP A 253 -14.39 -8.72 -21.27
CA TRP A 253 -14.80 -8.64 -19.88
C TRP A 253 -13.74 -9.24 -18.92
N GLY A 254 -12.51 -9.49 -19.40
CA GLY A 254 -11.44 -10.05 -18.57
C GLY A 254 -11.64 -11.52 -18.18
N ARG A 255 -12.54 -12.27 -18.84
CA ARG A 255 -12.76 -13.69 -18.51
C ARG A 255 -11.95 -14.62 -19.40
N GLY A 256 -11.18 -15.52 -18.77
CA GLY A 256 -10.38 -16.53 -19.45
C GLY A 256 -11.21 -17.66 -20.08
N ARG A 257 -11.66 -17.49 -21.33
CA ARG A 257 -12.55 -18.47 -22.00
C ARG A 257 -11.82 -19.53 -22.84
N GLU A 258 -10.75 -19.16 -23.52
CA GLU A 258 -10.10 -20.03 -24.53
C GLU A 258 -8.66 -20.37 -24.15
N ARG A 259 -8.31 -21.66 -24.10
CA ARG A 259 -6.96 -22.11 -23.76
C ARG A 259 -6.01 -21.97 -24.96
N ILE A 260 -5.00 -21.11 -24.79
CA ILE A 260 -3.99 -20.78 -25.81
C ILE A 260 -2.77 -21.69 -25.71
N ALA A 261 -2.34 -22.00 -24.48
CA ALA A 261 -1.20 -22.88 -24.25
C ALA A 261 -1.32 -23.59 -22.90
N HIS A 262 -0.67 -24.74 -22.79
CA HIS A 262 -0.56 -25.49 -21.54
C HIS A 262 0.80 -26.20 -21.46
N GLY A 263 1.29 -26.38 -20.24
CA GLY A 263 2.50 -27.16 -19.99
C GLY A 263 2.55 -27.63 -18.55
N THR A 264 3.17 -28.78 -18.33
CA THR A 264 3.53 -29.28 -17.00
C THR A 264 5.01 -29.07 -16.77
N PHE A 265 5.42 -29.11 -15.50
CA PHE A 265 6.80 -28.86 -15.13
C PHE A 265 7.25 -29.71 -13.95
N PRO A 266 8.53 -30.11 -13.95
CA PRO A 266 9.32 -30.31 -12.75
C PRO A 266 10.27 -29.11 -12.54
N ALA A 267 10.49 -28.68 -11.31
CA ALA A 267 11.61 -27.78 -11.03
C ALA A 267 12.31 -28.08 -9.72
N ARG A 268 13.62 -27.84 -9.81
CA ARG A 268 14.54 -27.82 -8.68
C ARG A 268 14.42 -26.48 -7.95
N SER A 269 15.18 -26.31 -6.87
CA SER A 269 15.38 -24.99 -6.26
C SER A 269 15.94 -23.99 -7.29
N GLY A 270 15.55 -22.72 -7.19
CA GLY A 270 15.94 -21.66 -8.14
C GLY A 270 14.86 -21.19 -9.13
N PRO A 271 15.22 -20.41 -10.17
CA PRO A 271 14.26 -19.77 -11.06
C PRO A 271 13.37 -20.76 -11.78
N LEU A 272 12.11 -20.38 -11.78
CA LEU A 272 11.02 -21.02 -12.50
C LEU A 272 11.40 -21.25 -13.95
N ARG A 273 11.29 -22.47 -14.51
CA ARG A 273 11.46 -22.70 -15.96
C ARG A 273 10.46 -23.69 -16.57
N VAL A 274 9.62 -23.26 -17.53
CA VAL A 274 8.68 -24.13 -18.29
C VAL A 274 8.94 -24.13 -19.78
N SER A 275 8.34 -25.08 -20.49
CA SER A 275 8.06 -24.93 -21.92
C SER A 275 6.58 -25.19 -22.13
N LEU A 276 5.86 -24.27 -22.78
CA LEU A 276 4.44 -24.44 -23.04
C LEU A 276 4.19 -24.97 -24.45
N LYS A 277 3.30 -25.97 -24.56
CA LYS A 277 2.77 -26.42 -25.84
C LYS A 277 1.58 -25.55 -26.22
N ARG A 278 1.67 -24.93 -27.39
CA ARG A 278 0.59 -24.12 -27.97
C ARG A 278 -0.49 -25.03 -28.54
N THR A 279 -1.76 -24.64 -28.38
CA THR A 279 -2.88 -25.32 -29.05
C THR A 279 -2.94 -24.93 -30.53
N ALA A 280 -3.71 -25.65 -31.35
CA ALA A 280 -3.94 -25.27 -32.73
C ALA A 280 -4.58 -23.87 -32.82
N ALA A 281 -5.63 -23.63 -32.04
CA ALA A 281 -6.28 -22.33 -31.91
C ALA A 281 -5.31 -21.23 -31.40
N GLY A 282 -4.47 -21.55 -30.41
CA GLY A 282 -3.45 -20.63 -29.91
C GLY A 282 -2.44 -20.23 -30.99
N ARG A 283 -2.01 -21.16 -31.85
CA ARG A 283 -1.10 -20.83 -32.97
C ARG A 283 -1.74 -19.89 -33.98
N GLU A 284 -3.00 -20.11 -34.32
CA GLU A 284 -3.73 -19.26 -35.26
C GLU A 284 -3.93 -17.85 -34.71
N ARG A 285 -4.37 -17.73 -33.46
CA ARG A 285 -4.60 -16.43 -32.80
C ARG A 285 -3.31 -15.62 -32.65
N LEU A 286 -2.20 -16.27 -32.31
CA LEU A 286 -0.92 -15.59 -32.16
C LEU A 286 -0.29 -15.14 -33.49
N ARG A 287 -0.78 -15.63 -34.63
CA ARG A 287 -0.47 -15.06 -35.96
C ARG A 287 -1.31 -13.81 -36.22
N GLN A 288 -2.58 -13.83 -35.85
CA GLN A 288 -3.52 -12.71 -36.05
C GLN A 288 -3.24 -11.54 -35.09
N ARG A 289 -2.79 -11.83 -33.87
CA ARG A 289 -2.50 -10.85 -32.81
C ARG A 289 -1.20 -11.23 -32.11
N PRO A 290 -0.06 -10.66 -32.55
CA PRO A 290 1.26 -10.97 -31.99
C PRO A 290 1.42 -10.54 -30.53
N ARG A 291 0.58 -9.60 -30.07
CA ARG A 291 0.47 -9.16 -28.68
C ARG A 291 -0.93 -9.49 -28.17
N LEU A 292 -1.07 -10.60 -27.44
CA LEU A 292 -2.37 -11.07 -26.96
C LEU A 292 -2.40 -11.02 -25.42
N PRO A 293 -3.34 -10.29 -24.79
CA PRO A 293 -3.54 -10.38 -23.35
C PRO A 293 -4.04 -11.78 -22.98
N VAL A 294 -3.41 -12.39 -21.97
CA VAL A 294 -3.75 -13.74 -21.50
C VAL A 294 -3.77 -13.81 -19.98
N ALA A 295 -4.70 -14.58 -19.43
CA ALA A 295 -4.66 -15.03 -18.05
C ALA A 295 -3.72 -16.23 -17.92
N VAL A 296 -2.84 -16.19 -16.93
CA VAL A 296 -1.98 -17.29 -16.49
C VAL A 296 -2.61 -17.90 -15.25
N SER A 297 -2.87 -19.21 -15.30
CA SER A 297 -3.11 -19.99 -14.08
C SER A 297 -1.96 -20.95 -13.90
N ILE A 298 -1.40 -20.99 -12.70
CA ILE A 298 -0.43 -22.00 -12.34
C ILE A 298 -1.17 -23.04 -11.47
N GLU A 299 -0.72 -24.29 -11.37
CA GLU A 299 -1.28 -25.29 -10.45
C GLU A 299 -0.17 -26.12 -9.79
N THR A 300 -0.27 -26.40 -8.49
CA THR A 300 0.66 -27.24 -7.71
C THR A 300 -0.07 -28.15 -6.76
N ARG A 301 0.67 -29.14 -6.23
CA ARG A 301 0.23 -29.96 -5.10
C ARG A 301 -0.21 -29.15 -3.87
N SER A 302 0.30 -27.92 -3.68
CA SER A 302 0.06 -27.09 -2.51
C SER A 302 -0.92 -25.92 -2.71
N GLY A 303 -1.45 -25.67 -3.91
CA GLY A 303 -2.35 -24.53 -4.11
C GLY A 303 -2.56 -24.08 -5.56
N ARG A 304 -3.28 -22.96 -5.75
CA ARG A 304 -3.59 -22.35 -7.07
C ARG A 304 -3.66 -20.81 -7.02
N GLU A 305 -2.67 -20.16 -7.59
CA GLU A 305 -2.61 -18.74 -8.00
C GLU A 305 -3.01 -18.50 -9.48
N ARG A 306 -3.40 -17.26 -9.77
CA ARG A 306 -3.75 -16.71 -11.08
C ARG A 306 -3.14 -15.31 -11.24
N GLY A 307 -2.83 -14.92 -12.48
CA GLY A 307 -2.39 -13.58 -12.82
C GLY A 307 -2.63 -13.28 -14.30
N GLU A 308 -2.48 -12.02 -14.71
CA GLU A 308 -2.65 -11.58 -16.10
C GLU A 308 -1.32 -11.10 -16.69
N VAL A 309 -1.06 -11.46 -17.95
CA VAL A 309 0.15 -11.03 -18.65
C VAL A 309 -0.14 -10.75 -20.14
N SER A 310 0.62 -9.85 -20.75
CA SER A 310 0.62 -9.70 -22.20
C SER A 310 1.60 -10.67 -22.85
N PHE A 311 1.09 -11.58 -23.70
CA PHE A 311 1.93 -12.53 -24.41
C PHE A 311 2.44 -11.95 -25.73
N ASN A 312 3.76 -11.77 -25.81
CA ASN A 312 4.46 -11.31 -27.02
C ASN A 312 4.94 -12.51 -27.86
N SER A 313 4.20 -12.82 -28.92
CA SER A 313 4.54 -13.84 -29.91
C SER A 313 5.54 -13.32 -30.95
N ARG A 314 6.63 -14.05 -31.16
CA ARG A 314 7.56 -13.82 -32.28
C ARG A 314 7.06 -14.36 -33.63
N MET A 315 5.80 -14.79 -33.75
CA MET A 315 5.26 -15.34 -35.01
C MET A 315 4.67 -14.29 -35.96
N GLY A 316 4.65 -13.01 -35.55
CA GLY A 316 4.10 -11.91 -36.35
C GLY A 316 5.16 -10.96 -36.93
N THR A 317 6.44 -11.35 -36.86
CA THR A 317 7.58 -10.68 -37.50
C THR A 317 8.20 -11.61 -38.51
#